data_AF-A0A482TEJ6-F1
#
_entry.id   AF-A0A482TEJ6-F1
#
_cell.length_a   1.000
_cell.length_b   1.000
_cell.length_c   1.000
_cell.angle_alpha   90.00
_cell.angle_beta   90.00
_cell.angle_gamma   90.00
#
_symmetry.space_group_name_H-M   'P 1'
#
loop_
_entity.id
_entity.type
_entity.pdbx_description
1 polymer ?
#
loop_
_entity_poly.entity_id
_entity_poly.type
_entity_poly.pdbx_seq_one_letter_code
_entity_poly.pdbx_strand_id
1 'polypeptide(L)'
;MTIHFTKGDIIRGSKTNIDESYHPIVYFEEQDGVFFLGGMITHSKAFGNIALDDSHFEQKIDNNIKTSYFVKNYLIKKQEWAPFVKIGKLSISGIEFITENLENTTPEIWENYLTK
;
A
#
# COMPACT_ATOMS: atom_id res chain seq x y z
N MET A 1 3.66 14.27 -5.90
CA MET A 1 2.70 13.93 -6.97
C MET A 1 2.89 12.47 -7.34
N THR A 2 1.80 11.71 -7.46
CA THR A 2 1.80 10.28 -7.81
C THR A 2 1.65 10.01 -9.32
N ILE A 3 1.59 11.07 -10.14
CA ILE A 3 1.39 11.04 -11.60
C ILE A 3 2.36 10.14 -12.41
N HIS A 4 3.38 9.57 -11.76
CA HIS A 4 4.37 8.68 -12.37
C HIS A 4 4.23 7.20 -11.95
N PHE A 5 3.27 6.87 -11.07
CA PHE A 5 3.05 5.50 -10.61
C PHE A 5 1.86 4.84 -11.31
N THR A 6 1.94 3.53 -11.48
CA THR A 6 0.86 2.72 -12.05
C THR A 6 0.35 1.70 -11.04
N LYS A 7 -0.88 1.20 -11.27
CA LYS A 7 -1.52 0.22 -10.38
C LYS A 7 -0.57 -0.95 -10.08
N GLY A 8 -0.38 -1.24 -8.79
CA GLY A 8 0.53 -2.30 -8.31
C GLY A 8 1.95 -1.85 -8.02
N ASP A 9 2.33 -0.61 -8.34
CA ASP A 9 3.60 -0.04 -7.89
C ASP A 9 3.62 0.04 -6.36
N ILE A 10 4.73 -0.36 -5.75
CA ILE A 10 4.94 -0.26 -4.32
C ILE A 10 5.81 0.96 -4.06
N ILE A 11 5.24 1.94 -3.37
CA ILE A 11 5.86 3.24 -3.10
C ILE A 11 6.05 3.46 -1.60
N ARG A 12 6.94 4.37 -1.26
CA ARG A 12 7.20 4.77 0.13
C ARG A 12 7.50 6.25 0.23
N GLY A 13 7.01 6.90 1.28
CA GLY A 13 7.31 8.30 1.55
C GLY A 13 8.75 8.46 2.01
N SER A 14 9.35 9.60 1.67
CA SER A 14 10.74 9.94 2.03
C SER A 14 10.86 10.70 3.35
N LYS A 15 9.75 11.15 3.94
CA LYS A 15 9.75 11.82 5.25
C LYS A 15 9.93 10.76 6.35
N THR A 16 11.02 10.88 7.10
CA THR A 16 11.52 9.92 8.10
C THR A 16 10.93 10.08 9.50
N ASN A 17 10.07 11.08 9.73
CA ASN A 17 9.30 11.13 10.97
C ASN A 17 8.41 9.88 11.04
N ILE A 18 8.17 9.37 12.25
CA ILE A 18 7.43 8.13 12.59
C ILE A 18 5.99 8.06 12.02
N ASP A 19 5.59 9.01 11.17
CA ASP A 19 4.31 9.03 10.51
C ASP A 19 4.25 8.02 9.36
N GLU A 20 3.13 7.29 9.34
CA GLU A 20 2.33 6.61 8.30
C GLU A 20 2.92 6.42 6.89
N SER A 21 3.70 7.38 6.39
CA SER A 21 4.45 7.32 5.13
C SER A 21 5.65 6.35 5.13
N TYR A 22 6.04 5.84 6.31
CA TYR A 22 7.11 4.85 6.44
C TYR A 22 6.73 3.47 5.87
N HIS A 23 5.44 3.10 5.93
CA HIS A 23 4.99 1.82 5.42
C HIS A 23 5.00 1.81 3.89
N PRO A 24 5.41 0.69 3.26
CA PRO A 24 5.21 0.53 1.82
C PRO A 24 3.72 0.56 1.48
N ILE A 25 3.38 1.28 0.41
CA ILE A 25 2.02 1.48 -0.08
C ILE A 25 1.94 0.91 -1.49
N VAL A 26 1.00 0.02 -1.73
CA VAL A 26 0.58 -0.38 -3.08
C VAL A 26 -0.27 0.75 -3.64
N TYR A 27 0.17 1.37 -4.73
CA TYR A 27 -0.59 2.37 -5.45
C TYR A 27 -1.66 1.70 -6.33
N PHE A 28 -2.90 2.19 -6.29
CA PHE A 28 -3.98 1.71 -7.17
C PHE A 28 -4.36 2.74 -8.22
N GLU A 29 -4.82 3.90 -7.78
CA GLU A 29 -5.32 4.96 -8.64
C GLU A 29 -5.27 6.32 -7.96
N GLU A 30 -5.18 7.37 -8.77
CA GLU A 30 -5.35 8.75 -8.32
C GLU A 30 -6.85 9.08 -8.23
N GLN A 31 -7.24 9.90 -7.25
CA GLN A 31 -8.65 10.28 -7.06
C GLN A 31 -8.93 11.71 -7.54
N ASP A 32 -8.25 12.71 -6.99
CA ASP A 32 -8.60 14.13 -7.18
C ASP A 32 -7.40 15.09 -7.16
N GLY A 33 -6.19 14.60 -7.45
CA GLY A 33 -4.96 15.39 -7.40
C GLY A 33 -4.44 15.68 -5.98
N VAL A 34 -5.26 15.43 -4.95
CA VAL A 34 -4.91 15.59 -3.53
C VAL A 34 -4.73 14.22 -2.87
N PHE A 35 -5.57 13.26 -3.24
CA PHE A 35 -5.56 11.91 -2.72
C PHE A 35 -5.28 10.87 -3.79
N PHE A 36 -4.84 9.71 -3.33
CA PHE A 36 -4.77 8.49 -4.11
C PHE A 36 -5.25 7.29 -3.29
N LEU A 37 -5.75 6.30 -4.00
CA LEU A 37 -6.13 5.01 -3.43
C LEU A 37 -4.88 4.15 -3.30
N GLY A 38 -4.66 3.63 -2.09
CA GLY A 38 -3.56 2.74 -1.83
C GLY A 38 -3.90 1.68 -0.79
N GLY A 39 -3.07 0.65 -0.76
CA GLY A 39 -3.14 -0.40 0.26
C GLY A 39 -1.81 -0.53 0.99
N MET A 40 -1.85 -0.75 2.30
CA MET A 40 -0.64 -0.76 3.12
C MET A 40 -0.04 -2.16 3.22
N ILE A 41 1.29 -2.26 3.07
CA ILE A 41 2.06 -3.46 3.38
C ILE A 41 2.72 -3.29 4.75
N THR A 42 2.66 -4.34 5.55
CA THR A 42 3.18 -4.38 6.93
C THR A 42 3.85 -5.72 7.22
N HIS A 43 4.63 -5.77 8.31
CA HIS A 43 5.19 -7.01 8.83
C HIS A 43 4.33 -7.64 9.93
N SER A 44 3.21 -7.01 10.29
CA SER A 44 2.32 -7.50 11.34
C SER A 44 1.25 -8.43 10.78
N LYS A 45 1.15 -9.64 11.34
CA LYS A 45 0.04 -10.59 11.12
C LYS A 45 -1.24 -10.20 11.87
N ALA A 46 -1.18 -9.21 12.77
CA ALA A 46 -2.32 -8.83 13.60
C ALA A 46 -3.48 -8.24 12.77
N PHE A 47 -4.62 -8.03 13.42
CA PHE A 47 -5.80 -7.35 12.84
C PHE A 47 -6.42 -8.01 11.60
N GLY A 48 -6.08 -9.28 11.34
CA GLY A 48 -6.55 -10.01 10.17
C GLY A 48 -5.88 -9.54 8.88
N ASN A 49 -4.64 -9.02 8.95
CA ASN A 49 -3.86 -8.70 7.78
C ASN A 49 -3.57 -9.96 6.95
N ILE A 50 -3.60 -9.80 5.63
CA ILE A 50 -3.59 -10.91 4.68
C ILE A 50 -2.16 -11.19 4.27
N ALA A 51 -1.70 -12.43 4.35
CA ALA A 51 -0.33 -12.78 3.99
C ALA A 51 -0.10 -12.64 2.48
N LEU A 52 1.05 -12.08 2.11
CA LEU A 52 1.57 -12.03 0.75
C LEU A 52 2.80 -12.93 0.65
N ASP A 53 2.76 -13.89 -0.26
CA ASP A 53 3.92 -14.67 -0.67
C ASP A 53 4.65 -14.06 -1.89
N ASP A 54 5.79 -14.67 -2.23
CA ASP A 54 6.70 -14.24 -3.29
C ASP A 54 6.07 -14.16 -4.67
N SER A 55 5.07 -14.99 -4.98
CA SER A 55 4.40 -15.03 -6.28
C SER A 55 3.54 -13.78 -6.53
N HIS A 56 3.19 -13.04 -5.48
CA HIS A 56 2.46 -11.77 -5.58
C HIS A 56 3.36 -10.59 -5.94
N PHE A 57 4.67 -10.77 -6.06
CA PHE A 57 5.62 -9.69 -6.35
C PHE A 57 6.32 -9.91 -7.68
N GLU A 58 6.33 -8.90 -8.55
CA GLU A 58 7.22 -8.81 -9.70
C GLU A 58 8.60 -8.27 -9.28
N GLN A 59 8.59 -7.30 -8.36
CA GLN A 59 9.76 -6.75 -7.72
C GLN A 59 9.51 -6.59 -6.22
N LYS A 60 10.27 -7.29 -5.40
CA LYS A 60 10.16 -7.19 -3.94
C LYS A 60 10.62 -5.82 -3.42
N ILE A 61 10.03 -5.44 -2.29
CA ILE A 61 10.24 -4.19 -1.56
C ILE A 61 11.64 -4.13 -0.93
N ASP A 62 12.15 -5.29 -0.54
CA ASP A 62 13.47 -5.53 0.03
C ASP A 62 13.82 -7.03 -0.11
N ASN A 63 15.04 -7.40 0.27
CA ASN A 63 15.45 -8.80 0.40
C ASN A 63 14.98 -9.41 1.73
N ASN A 64 13.96 -8.86 2.42
CA ASN A 64 13.53 -9.46 3.68
C ASN A 64 12.98 -10.87 3.43
N ILE A 65 13.42 -11.78 4.29
CA ILE A 65 12.94 -13.16 4.35
C ILE A 65 11.57 -13.23 5.05
N LYS A 66 11.17 -12.16 5.75
CA LYS A 66 9.90 -12.13 6.50
C LYS A 66 8.71 -11.97 5.56
N THR A 67 7.67 -12.77 5.80
CA THR A 67 6.37 -12.66 5.13
C THR A 67 5.83 -11.24 5.26
N SER A 68 5.48 -10.65 4.11
CA SER A 68 4.77 -9.38 4.05
C SER A 68 3.28 -9.62 4.23
N TYR A 69 2.60 -8.69 4.87
CA TYR A 69 1.16 -8.72 5.04
C TYR A 69 0.53 -7.48 4.45
N PHE A 70 -0.70 -7.63 3.97
CA PHE A 70 -1.52 -6.60 3.41
C PHE A 70 -2.60 -6.18 4.43
N VAL A 71 -2.76 -4.88 4.67
CA VAL A 71 -3.85 -4.35 5.51
C VAL A 71 -5.13 -4.41 4.70
N LYS A 72 -6.12 -5.17 5.17
CA LYS A 72 -7.37 -5.53 4.48
C LYS A 72 -8.35 -4.37 4.19
N ASN A 73 -7.92 -3.12 4.27
CA ASN A 73 -8.76 -1.94 4.04
C ASN A 73 -8.21 -1.11 2.88
N TYR A 74 -9.11 -0.59 2.03
CA TYR A 74 -8.76 0.47 1.09
C TYR A 74 -8.42 1.74 1.87
N LEU A 75 -7.25 2.31 1.60
CA LEU A 75 -6.81 3.51 2.29
C LEU A 75 -6.73 4.67 1.30
N ILE A 76 -7.42 5.76 1.64
CA ILE A 76 -7.27 7.03 0.96
C ILE A 76 -6.04 7.71 1.57
N LYS A 77 -5.01 7.92 0.75
CA LYS A 77 -3.71 8.47 1.17
C LYS A 77 -3.48 9.85 0.56
N LYS A 78 -2.86 10.76 1.31
CA LYS A 78 -2.59 12.13 0.85
C LYS A 78 -1.34 12.18 -0.01
N GLN A 79 -1.41 12.91 -1.11
CA GLN A 79 -0.25 13.18 -1.97
C GLN A 79 0.80 14.09 -1.28
N GLU A 80 0.44 14.81 -0.20
CA GLU A 80 1.36 15.68 0.57
C GLU A 80 2.47 14.91 1.34
N TRP A 81 2.29 13.59 1.50
CA TRP A 81 3.32 12.69 2.03
C TRP A 81 4.48 12.47 1.05
N ALA A 82 4.39 13.03 -0.15
CA ALA A 82 5.49 13.14 -1.08
C ALA A 82 6.73 13.84 -0.47
N PRO A 83 7.93 13.63 -1.05
CA PRO A 83 8.19 12.79 -2.22
C PRO A 83 8.05 11.30 -1.92
N PHE A 84 7.45 10.57 -2.88
CA PHE A 84 7.38 9.11 -2.87
C PHE A 84 8.45 8.52 -3.78
N VAL A 85 8.97 7.38 -3.39
CA VAL A 85 9.90 6.58 -4.21
C VAL A 85 9.30 5.21 -4.47
N LYS A 86 9.41 4.71 -5.70
CA LYS A 86 9.06 3.32 -6.02
C LYS A 86 10.15 2.40 -5.50
N ILE A 87 9.74 1.40 -4.72
CA ILE A 87 10.63 0.44 -4.06
C ILE A 87 10.29 -1.01 -4.42
N GLY A 88 9.18 -1.25 -5.11
CA GLY A 88 8.79 -2.57 -5.57
C GLY A 88 7.61 -2.51 -6.53
N LYS A 89 7.11 -3.69 -6.90
CA LYS A 89 5.96 -3.86 -7.80
C LYS A 89 5.31 -5.21 -7.57
N LEU A 90 3.98 -5.23 -7.48
CA LEU A 90 3.20 -6.45 -7.48
C LEU A 90 3.20 -7.13 -8.86
N SER A 91 3.10 -8.44 -8.87
CA SER A 91 2.76 -9.20 -10.07
C SER A 91 1.28 -8.99 -10.41
N ILE A 92 0.87 -9.43 -11.60
CA ILE A 92 -0.56 -9.40 -12.00
C ILE A 92 -1.41 -10.18 -10.99
N SER A 93 -0.98 -11.39 -10.60
CA SER A 93 -1.67 -12.19 -9.58
C SER A 93 -1.69 -11.52 -8.21
N GLY A 94 -0.63 -10.79 -7.84
CA GLY A 94 -0.61 -9.97 -6.62
C GLY A 94 -1.63 -8.83 -6.63
N ILE A 95 -1.79 -8.17 -7.77
CA ILE A 95 -2.79 -7.11 -7.95
C ILE A 95 -4.20 -7.68 -7.84
N GLU A 96 -4.47 -8.80 -8.50
CA GLU A 96 -5.78 -9.48 -8.46
C GLU A 96 -6.10 -9.93 -7.03
N PHE A 97 -5.19 -10.66 -6.39
CA PHE A 97 -5.35 -11.14 -5.01
C PHE A 97 -5.68 -10.02 -4.03
N ILE A 98 -4.94 -8.90 -4.09
CA ILE A 98 -5.21 -7.77 -3.21
C ILE A 98 -6.54 -7.09 -3.56
N THR A 99 -6.84 -6.90 -4.86
CA THR A 99 -8.08 -6.24 -5.29
C THR A 99 -9.32 -7.03 -4.80
N GLU A 100 -9.34 -8.34 -4.97
CA GLU A 100 -10.44 -9.22 -4.52
C GLU A 100 -10.66 -9.15 -3.00
N ASN A 101 -9.58 -9.07 -2.22
CA ASN A 101 -9.66 -8.95 -0.77
C ASN A 101 -10.10 -7.55 -0.31
N LEU A 102 -9.98 -6.54 -1.17
CA LEU A 102 -10.33 -5.16 -0.88
C LEU A 102 -11.74 -4.75 -1.34
N GLU A 103 -12.28 -5.38 -2.39
CA GLU A 103 -13.59 -5.07 -2.98
C GLU A 103 -14.76 -5.04 -1.97
N ASN A 104 -14.62 -5.76 -0.85
CA ASN A 104 -15.62 -5.79 0.20
C ASN A 104 -15.43 -4.71 1.28
N THR A 105 -14.54 -3.75 1.07
CA THR A 105 -14.23 -2.68 2.02
C THR A 105 -14.60 -1.31 1.49
N THR A 106 -15.17 -0.47 2.35
CA THR A 106 -15.32 0.95 2.06
C THR A 106 -13.95 1.62 2.19
N PRO A 107 -13.47 2.38 1.19
CA PRO A 107 -12.26 3.15 1.34
C PRO A 107 -12.35 4.12 2.52
N GLU A 108 -11.35 4.08 3.39
CA GLU A 108 -11.28 4.95 4.56
C GLU A 108 -10.06 5.85 4.49
N ILE A 109 -10.25 7.12 4.84
CA ILE A 109 -9.13 8.03 5.12
C ILE A 109 -8.36 7.43 6.29
N TRP A 110 -7.05 7.27 6.12
CA TRP A 110 -6.23 6.54 7.06
C TRP A 110 -6.26 7.13 8.48
N GLU A 111 -6.30 8.45 8.63
CA GLU A 111 -6.44 9.11 9.93
C GLU A 111 -7.72 8.70 10.67
N ASN A 112 -8.82 8.44 9.94
CA ASN A 112 -10.07 7.95 10.53
C ASN A 112 -9.99 6.47 10.93
N TYR A 113 -9.19 5.67 10.22
CA TYR A 113 -8.98 4.26 10.56
C TYR A 113 -8.24 4.09 11.90
N LEU A 114 -7.30 4.98 12.21
CA LEU A 114 -6.50 4.91 13.45
C LEU A 114 -7.27 5.26 14.74
N THR A 115 -8.44 5.89 14.64
CA THR A 115 -9.21 6.37 15.80
C THR A 115 -10.35 5.43 16.21
N LYS A 116 -10.48 4.28 15.53
CA LYS A 116 -11.44 3.21 15.87
C LYS A 116 -10.82 2.17 16.80
#